data_AF-A0AAQ0E9X8-F1
#
_entry.id   AF-A0AAQ0E9X8-F1
#
_cell.length_a   1.000
_cell.length_b   1.000
_cell.length_c   1.000
_cell.angle_alpha   90.00
_cell.angle_beta   90.00
_cell.angle_gamma   90.00
#
_symmetry.space_group_name_H-M   'P 1'
#
loop_
_entity.id
_entity.type
_entity.pdbx_description
1 polymer ?
#
loop_
_entity_poly.entity_id
_entity_poly.type
_entity_poly.pdbx_seq_one_letter_code
_entity_poly.pdbx_strand_id
1 'polypeptide(L)'
;MATIQSNPYLPTAQPEARGAENAPRQVPLQGGQFQGEQVVLASATQSLGDMAEELTFVFSERSELSLAKRKLSDSQARISEIEALVGDYLDKVPELERQQKIKEMISHLGSGRLANLSQLLAYLESYSGEVSEQFEALTQARKALAGRPEMRGTLALVEQALAKLADEQGSAIVLGARITGPAQEAAREGLGQVQDLRDLYRDAVQDYRALSTAWRDIHSRFGNGALEKVTGFMMKALSADLDSQQRWLDPVKLERVMSDMHKLRLLNTLSAQVDELWLRVKEGAAHGIRAF
;
A
#
# COMPACT_ATOMS: atom_id res chain seq x y z
N MET A 1 -18.95 -42.30 -45.32
CA MET A 1 -19.88 -43.05 -46.18
C MET A 1 -20.97 -43.58 -45.26
N ALA A 2 -22.16 -42.99 -45.14
CA ALA A 2 -23.24 -42.88 -46.14
C ALA A 2 -23.55 -44.27 -46.73
N THR A 3 -24.75 -44.86 -46.68
CA THR A 3 -26.09 -44.32 -46.42
C THR A 3 -27.12 -45.48 -46.48
N ILE A 4 -28.29 -45.27 -45.86
CA ILE A 4 -29.64 -45.49 -46.45
C ILE A 4 -30.44 -46.81 -46.30
N GLN A 5 -31.70 -46.58 -45.86
CA GLN A 5 -32.99 -47.27 -46.07
C GLN A 5 -33.22 -48.62 -45.39
N SER A 6 -34.41 -48.92 -44.84
CA SER A 6 -35.75 -48.45 -45.22
C SER A 6 -36.76 -48.72 -44.10
N ASN A 7 -37.73 -47.83 -43.95
CA ASN A 7 -39.09 -48.13 -43.51
C ASN A 7 -40.00 -47.83 -44.71
N PRO A 8 -41.10 -48.56 -44.97
CA PRO A 8 -42.37 -48.12 -44.39
C PRO A 8 -43.41 -49.24 -44.18
N TYR A 9 -44.37 -49.05 -43.26
CA TYR A 9 -45.83 -49.22 -43.45
C TYR A 9 -46.54 -49.00 -42.10
N LEU A 10 -47.54 -48.12 -42.11
CA LEU A 10 -48.59 -47.89 -41.10
C LEU A 10 -49.91 -47.74 -41.91
N PRO A 11 -51.14 -47.76 -41.36
CA PRO A 11 -51.60 -47.99 -39.96
C PRO A 11 -52.83 -48.95 -39.87
N THR A 12 -53.27 -49.35 -38.66
CA THR A 12 -54.67 -49.23 -38.12
C THR A 12 -54.91 -50.11 -36.88
N ALA A 13 -55.48 -49.47 -35.83
CA ALA A 13 -56.47 -49.96 -34.83
C ALA A 13 -56.21 -51.30 -34.10
N GLN A 14 -56.25 -51.49 -32.76
CA GLN A 14 -56.68 -50.79 -31.54
C GLN A 14 -55.99 -51.54 -30.36
N PRO A 15 -55.51 -50.90 -29.27
CA PRO A 15 -55.06 -51.63 -28.09
C PRO A 15 -56.16 -51.78 -27.02
N GLU A 16 -56.17 -52.96 -26.41
CA GLU A 16 -57.03 -53.38 -25.31
C GLU A 16 -56.82 -52.58 -24.00
N ALA A 17 -57.91 -52.48 -23.26
CA ALA A 17 -58.02 -52.33 -21.80
C ALA A 17 -57.20 -51.22 -21.09
N ARG A 18 -57.84 -50.07 -20.89
CA ARG A 18 -57.53 -49.14 -19.79
C ARG A 18 -58.27 -49.57 -18.52
N GLY A 19 -57.59 -49.52 -17.37
CA GLY A 19 -58.25 -49.29 -16.08
C GLY A 19 -57.70 -50.03 -14.87
N ALA A 20 -56.42 -49.87 -14.52
CA ALA A 20 -55.94 -50.09 -13.16
C ALA A 20 -55.19 -48.84 -12.69
N GLU A 21 -55.85 -48.03 -11.87
CA GLU A 21 -55.25 -46.88 -11.17
C GLU A 21 -54.21 -47.40 -10.17
N ASN A 22 -52.93 -47.16 -10.46
CA ASN A 22 -51.87 -47.25 -9.46
C ASN A 22 -51.93 -46.00 -8.56
N ALA A 23 -52.59 -46.12 -7.41
CA ALA A 23 -52.40 -45.18 -6.31
C ALA A 23 -50.98 -45.36 -5.72
N PRO A 24 -50.22 -44.29 -5.44
CA PRO A 24 -48.92 -44.42 -4.81
C PRO A 24 -49.09 -44.90 -3.36
N ARG A 25 -48.43 -46.01 -3.02
CA ARG A 25 -48.26 -46.45 -1.63
C ARG A 25 -47.51 -45.36 -0.85
N GLN A 26 -48.20 -44.65 0.03
CA GLN A 26 -47.57 -43.80 1.04
C GLN A 26 -46.88 -44.71 2.07
N VAL A 27 -45.54 -44.68 2.07
CA VAL A 27 -44.74 -45.27 3.15
C VAL A 27 -44.91 -44.36 4.37
N PRO A 28 -45.31 -44.87 5.56
CA PRO A 28 -45.41 -44.04 6.75
C PRO A 28 -44.01 -43.52 7.12
N LEU A 29 -43.84 -42.20 7.10
CA LEU A 29 -42.60 -41.54 7.49
C LEU A 29 -42.37 -41.76 9.00
N GLN A 30 -41.23 -42.36 9.36
CA GLN A 30 -40.85 -42.55 10.76
C GLN A 30 -40.64 -41.18 11.41
N GLY A 31 -41.36 -40.91 12.51
CA GLY A 31 -41.22 -39.70 13.31
C GLY A 31 -40.87 -40.00 14.76
N GLY A 32 -40.28 -39.03 15.45
CA GLY A 32 -39.90 -39.09 16.85
C GLY A 32 -40.05 -37.72 17.54
N GLN A 33 -39.50 -37.58 18.76
CA GLN A 33 -39.44 -36.29 19.45
C GLN A 33 -37.98 -35.93 19.76
N PHE A 34 -37.61 -34.66 19.55
CA PHE A 34 -36.34 -34.10 19.97
C PHE A 34 -36.59 -32.82 20.78
N GLN A 35 -36.15 -32.81 22.04
CA GLN A 35 -36.35 -31.69 23.00
C GLN A 35 -37.81 -31.20 23.12
N GLY A 36 -38.78 -32.11 23.03
CA GLY A 36 -40.21 -31.78 23.15
C GLY A 36 -40.88 -31.36 21.83
N GLU A 37 -40.12 -31.20 20.75
CA GLU A 37 -40.66 -30.96 19.41
C GLU A 37 -40.85 -32.28 18.66
N GLN A 38 -41.97 -32.41 17.94
CA GLN A 38 -42.18 -33.55 17.05
C GLN A 38 -41.36 -33.37 15.77
N VAL A 39 -40.58 -34.40 15.43
CA VAL A 39 -39.76 -34.43 14.23
C VAL A 39 -40.23 -35.60 13.37
N VAL A 40 -40.43 -35.35 12.09
CA VAL A 40 -40.81 -36.38 11.11
C VAL A 40 -39.70 -36.47 10.06
N LEU A 41 -39.27 -37.68 9.71
CA LEU A 41 -38.32 -37.89 8.64
C LEU A 41 -38.98 -37.44 7.32
N ALA A 42 -38.55 -36.31 6.76
CA ALA A 42 -38.95 -35.91 5.42
C ALA A 42 -38.00 -36.51 4.39
N SER A 43 -38.55 -37.03 3.28
CA SER A 43 -37.75 -37.44 2.13
C SER A 43 -37.19 -36.19 1.45
N ALA A 44 -35.97 -35.78 1.79
CA ALA A 44 -35.30 -34.66 1.15
C ALA A 44 -34.87 -35.08 -0.27
N THR A 45 -35.60 -34.62 -1.29
CA THR A 45 -35.22 -34.83 -2.70
C THR A 45 -34.20 -33.82 -3.19
N GLN A 46 -33.96 -32.74 -2.44
CA GLN A 46 -33.02 -31.66 -2.76
C GLN A 46 -32.35 -31.16 -1.47
N SER A 47 -31.03 -30.93 -1.51
CA SER A 47 -30.29 -30.36 -0.39
C SER A 47 -30.53 -28.84 -0.31
N LEU A 48 -30.64 -28.30 0.91
CA LEU A 48 -30.67 -26.85 1.12
C LEU A 48 -29.38 -26.17 0.60
N GLY A 49 -28.25 -26.90 0.61
CA GLY A 49 -26.99 -26.44 0.01
C GLY A 49 -27.12 -26.24 -1.51
N ASP A 50 -27.71 -27.22 -2.20
CA ASP A 50 -27.93 -27.16 -3.65
C ASP A 50 -28.86 -26.00 -4.02
N MET A 51 -29.93 -25.77 -3.24
CA MET A 51 -30.83 -24.63 -3.46
C MET A 51 -30.13 -23.28 -3.23
N ALA A 52 -29.25 -23.18 -2.23
CA ALA A 52 -28.47 -21.98 -1.97
C ALA A 52 -27.44 -21.72 -3.07
N GLU A 53 -26.80 -22.77 -3.58
CA GLU A 53 -25.90 -22.69 -4.73
C GLU A 53 -26.65 -22.25 -5.99
N GLU A 54 -27.83 -22.82 -6.31
CA GLU A 54 -28.65 -22.41 -7.46
C GLU A 54 -29.04 -20.94 -7.43
N LEU A 55 -29.38 -20.39 -6.25
CA LEU A 55 -29.65 -18.96 -6.08
C LEU A 55 -28.38 -18.09 -6.23
N THR A 56 -27.21 -18.63 -5.87
CA THR A 56 -25.92 -17.92 -5.91
C THR A 56 -25.22 -18.07 -7.27
N PHE A 57 -25.56 -19.09 -8.06
CA PHE A 57 -25.04 -19.33 -9.41
C PHE A 57 -25.34 -18.17 -10.36
N VAL A 58 -26.47 -17.49 -10.18
CA VAL A 58 -26.84 -16.27 -10.93
C VAL A 58 -25.79 -15.15 -10.74
N PHE A 59 -24.96 -15.22 -9.69
CA PHE A 59 -23.91 -14.25 -9.39
C PHE A 59 -22.47 -14.79 -9.50
N SER A 60 -22.27 -16.09 -9.80
CA SER A 60 -20.99 -16.78 -9.55
C SER A 60 -20.30 -17.38 -10.78
N GLU A 61 -20.44 -16.81 -11.97
CA GLU A 61 -19.56 -17.12 -13.12
C GLU A 61 -18.19 -16.42 -13.02
N ARG A 62 -17.57 -16.41 -11.84
CA ARG A 62 -16.23 -15.82 -11.66
C ARG A 62 -15.20 -16.94 -11.67
N SER A 63 -14.45 -17.05 -12.76
CA SER A 63 -13.37 -18.03 -12.86
C SER A 63 -12.37 -17.86 -11.72
N GLU A 64 -12.04 -18.96 -11.05
CA GLU A 64 -11.08 -18.94 -9.95
C GLU A 64 -9.69 -18.56 -10.48
N LEU A 65 -9.13 -17.47 -9.98
CA LEU A 65 -7.75 -17.08 -10.31
C LEU A 65 -6.77 -18.01 -9.59
N SER A 66 -6.00 -18.76 -10.37
CA SER A 66 -4.93 -19.62 -9.86
C SER A 66 -3.86 -18.82 -9.12
N LEU A 67 -3.24 -19.44 -8.10
CA LEU A 67 -2.20 -18.81 -7.28
C LEU A 67 -1.01 -18.32 -8.11
N ALA A 68 -0.68 -18.99 -9.21
CA ALA A 68 0.39 -18.59 -10.13
C ALA A 68 0.10 -17.25 -10.85
N LYS A 69 -1.16 -16.84 -10.96
CA LYS A 69 -1.57 -15.53 -11.52
C LYS A 69 -1.65 -14.45 -10.44
N ARG A 70 -1.39 -14.78 -9.18
CA ARG A 70 -1.36 -13.82 -8.07
C ARG A 70 0.09 -13.42 -7.79
N LYS A 71 0.31 -12.13 -7.51
CA LYS A 71 1.62 -11.64 -7.05
C LYS A 71 1.86 -12.19 -5.65
N LEU A 72 2.63 -13.28 -5.54
CA LEU A 72 3.06 -13.85 -4.27
C LEU A 72 4.35 -13.15 -3.84
N SER A 73 4.30 -12.52 -2.67
CA SER A 73 5.43 -11.89 -1.98
C SER A 73 5.63 -12.66 -0.68
N ASP A 74 6.86 -13.06 -0.37
CA ASP A 74 7.18 -13.53 0.97
C ASP A 74 7.25 -12.32 1.91
N SER A 75 6.12 -12.01 2.53
CA SER A 75 5.97 -10.87 3.45
C SER A 75 6.99 -10.90 4.58
N GLN A 76 7.35 -12.07 5.10
CA GLN A 76 8.30 -12.17 6.22
C GLN A 76 9.73 -11.86 5.77
N ALA A 77 10.14 -12.39 4.61
CA ALA A 77 11.44 -12.06 4.02
C ALA A 77 11.54 -10.55 3.72
N ARG A 78 10.46 -9.96 3.18
CA ARG A 78 10.39 -8.53 2.85
C ARG A 78 10.45 -7.65 4.09
N ILE A 79 9.72 -7.98 5.16
CA ILE A 79 9.80 -7.27 6.45
C ILE A 79 11.23 -7.32 6.98
N SER A 80 11.87 -8.49 6.93
CA SER A 80 13.23 -8.69 7.46
C SER A 80 14.28 -7.89 6.69
N GLU A 81 14.17 -7.83 5.36
CA GLU A 81 15.04 -7.00 4.50
C GLU A 81 14.90 -5.51 4.82
N ILE A 82 13.66 -5.01 4.91
CA ILE A 82 13.40 -3.60 5.23
C ILE A 82 13.87 -3.28 6.65
N GLU A 83 13.61 -4.15 7.63
CA GLU A 83 14.08 -3.97 9.01
C GLU A 83 15.61 -3.85 9.09
N ALA A 84 16.34 -4.70 8.37
CA ALA A 84 17.80 -4.63 8.34
C ALA A 84 18.29 -3.27 7.80
N LEU A 85 17.73 -2.83 6.66
CA LEU A 85 18.07 -1.53 6.06
C LEU A 85 17.71 -0.36 6.97
N VAL A 86 16.52 -0.38 7.58
CA VAL A 86 16.06 0.69 8.48
C VAL A 86 16.95 0.76 9.72
N GLY A 87 17.28 -0.38 10.33
CA GLY A 87 18.18 -0.45 11.48
C GLY A 87 19.55 0.16 11.19
N ASP A 88 20.15 -0.19 10.04
CA ASP A 88 21.43 0.34 9.60
C ASP A 88 21.49 1.87 9.48
N TYR A 89 20.35 2.53 9.24
CA TYR A 89 20.25 3.99 9.14
C TYR A 89 19.85 4.65 10.45
N LEU A 90 18.82 4.14 11.14
CA LEU A 90 18.25 4.81 12.31
C LEU A 90 19.04 4.57 13.60
N ASP A 91 19.82 3.49 13.68
CA ASP A 91 20.74 3.26 14.81
C ASP A 91 21.87 4.31 14.85
N LYS A 92 22.23 4.88 13.70
CA LYS A 92 23.23 5.94 13.57
C LYS A 92 22.69 7.31 14.00
N VAL A 93 21.39 7.43 14.18
CA VAL A 93 20.71 8.68 14.57
C VAL A 93 20.00 8.46 15.90
N PRO A 94 20.72 8.42 17.03
CA PRO A 94 20.10 8.26 18.35
C PRO A 94 19.32 9.53 18.72
N GLU A 95 18.00 9.38 18.91
CA GLU A 95 17.12 10.46 19.36
C GLU A 95 16.36 10.00 20.61
N LEU A 96 16.60 10.69 21.73
CA LEU A 96 16.03 10.33 23.04
C LEU A 96 14.50 10.49 23.03
N GLU A 97 14.00 11.53 22.35
CA GLU A 97 12.56 11.75 22.22
C GLU A 97 11.89 10.61 21.44
N ARG A 98 12.56 10.07 20.42
CA ARG A 98 12.06 8.91 19.65
C ARG A 98 11.94 7.67 20.54
N GLN A 99 12.96 7.38 21.33
CA GLN A 99 12.93 6.24 22.25
C GLN A 99 11.79 6.34 23.27
N GLN A 100 11.51 7.55 23.77
CA GLN A 100 10.41 7.78 24.69
C GLN A 100 9.05 7.58 24.02
N LYS A 101 8.84 8.14 22.82
CA LYS A 101 7.62 7.93 22.02
C LYS A 101 7.35 6.45 21.72
N ILE A 102 8.40 5.67 21.43
CA ILE A 102 8.27 4.23 21.19
C ILE A 102 7.80 3.51 22.46
N LYS A 103 8.33 3.85 23.64
CA LYS A 103 7.88 3.26 24.91
C LYS A 103 6.40 3.57 25.18
N GLU A 104 5.97 4.80 24.92
CA GLU A 104 4.57 5.22 25.06
C GLU A 104 3.66 4.45 24.11
N MET A 105 4.08 4.27 22.85
CA MET A 105 3.36 3.44 21.90
C MET A 105 3.22 1.99 22.36
N ILE A 106 4.30 1.39 22.87
CA ILE A 106 4.27 0.02 23.39
C ILE A 106 3.28 -0.10 24.56
N SER A 107 3.25 0.91 25.45
CA SER A 107 2.27 0.96 26.53
C SER A 107 0.84 1.07 26.01
N HIS A 108 0.60 1.90 24.98
CA HIS A 108 -0.71 2.04 24.35
C HIS A 108 -1.17 0.73 23.69
N LEU A 109 -0.29 0.03 22.98
CA LEU A 109 -0.57 -1.30 22.41
C LEU A 109 -0.89 -2.33 23.50
N GLY A 110 -0.17 -2.31 24.61
CA GLY A 110 -0.40 -3.18 25.77
C GLY A 110 -1.72 -2.90 26.51
N SER A 111 -2.35 -1.74 26.30
CA SER A 111 -3.62 -1.40 26.96
C SER A 111 -4.85 -2.10 26.38
N GLY A 112 -4.72 -2.76 25.21
CA GLY A 112 -5.83 -3.47 24.55
C GLY A 112 -6.87 -2.54 23.89
N ARG A 113 -6.63 -1.23 23.82
CA ARG A 113 -7.55 -0.25 23.22
C ARG A 113 -7.64 -0.34 21.69
N LEU A 114 -6.61 -0.89 21.05
CA LEU A 114 -6.55 -1.07 19.60
C LEU A 114 -7.03 -2.48 19.26
N ALA A 115 -8.27 -2.59 18.77
CA ALA A 115 -8.95 -3.86 18.59
C ALA A 115 -8.77 -4.44 17.17
N ASN A 116 -8.36 -3.64 16.19
CA ASN A 116 -8.20 -4.08 14.80
C ASN A 116 -7.11 -3.30 14.05
N LEU A 117 -6.78 -3.80 12.85
CA LEU A 117 -5.73 -3.26 11.99
C LEU A 117 -5.99 -1.80 11.59
N SER A 118 -7.23 -1.45 11.22
CA SER A 118 -7.56 -0.08 10.80
C SER A 118 -7.33 0.94 11.92
N GLN A 119 -7.70 0.59 13.17
CA GLN A 119 -7.44 1.44 14.33
C GLN A 119 -5.94 1.59 14.59
N LEU A 120 -5.16 0.52 14.44
CA LEU A 120 -3.71 0.58 14.57
C LEU A 120 -3.07 1.48 13.51
N LEU A 121 -3.48 1.37 12.25
CA LEU A 121 -2.96 2.21 11.17
C LEU A 121 -3.31 3.69 11.38
N ALA A 122 -4.56 4.00 11.75
CA ALA A 122 -4.97 5.37 12.08
C ALA A 122 -4.19 5.94 13.27
N TYR A 123 -3.91 5.11 14.28
CA TYR A 123 -3.05 5.50 15.39
C TYR A 123 -1.62 5.81 14.91
N LEU A 124 -1.04 5.00 14.01
CA LEU A 124 0.31 5.23 13.49
C LEU A 124 0.43 6.53 12.69
N GLU A 125 -0.60 6.90 11.93
CA GLU A 125 -0.66 8.20 11.24
C GLU A 125 -0.63 9.38 12.22
N SER A 126 -1.31 9.25 13.37
CA SER A 126 -1.26 10.26 14.45
C SER A 126 0.06 10.25 15.23
N TYR A 127 0.75 9.10 15.27
CA TYR A 127 2.01 8.92 15.99
C TYR A 127 3.18 9.60 15.28
N SER A 128 3.29 9.43 13.96
CA SER A 128 4.28 10.12 13.14
C SER A 128 3.78 10.25 11.70
N GLY A 129 4.08 11.38 11.06
CA GLY A 129 3.87 11.54 9.61
C GLY A 129 4.88 10.77 8.76
N GLU A 130 5.94 10.23 9.37
CA GLU A 130 6.99 9.50 8.65
C GLU A 130 6.82 7.98 8.78
N VAL A 131 6.59 7.33 7.64
CA VAL A 131 6.36 5.88 7.57
C VAL A 131 7.56 5.06 8.06
N SER A 132 8.79 5.56 7.88
CA SER A 132 9.97 4.85 8.41
C SER A 132 9.99 4.80 9.94
N GLU A 133 9.52 5.85 10.60
CA GLU A 133 9.41 5.92 12.07
C GLU A 133 8.26 5.03 12.57
N GLN A 134 7.13 5.00 11.86
CA GLN A 134 6.03 4.07 12.16
C GLN A 134 6.50 2.60 12.09
N PHE A 135 7.24 2.25 11.03
CA PHE A 135 7.77 0.90 10.84
C PHE A 135 8.81 0.51 11.90
N GLU A 136 9.74 1.42 12.24
CA GLU A 136 10.71 1.22 13.32
C GLU A 136 9.98 0.99 14.66
N ALA A 137 9.00 1.82 14.96
CA ALA A 137 8.24 1.72 16.20
C ALA A 137 7.51 0.37 16.31
N LEU A 138 6.84 -0.08 15.24
CA LEU A 138 6.17 -1.39 15.19
C LEU A 138 7.16 -2.55 15.35
N THR A 139 8.33 -2.43 14.75
CA THR A 139 9.40 -3.43 14.86
C THR A 139 9.89 -3.57 16.31
N GLN A 140 10.08 -2.44 17.00
CA GLN A 140 10.44 -2.44 18.41
C GLN A 140 9.29 -2.95 19.30
N ALA A 141 8.05 -2.60 18.98
CA ALA A 141 6.88 -3.12 19.69
C ALA A 141 6.73 -4.64 19.55
N ARG A 142 6.92 -5.19 18.34
CA ARG A 142 6.97 -6.63 18.11
C ARG A 142 7.99 -7.31 19.01
N LYS A 143 9.21 -6.76 19.11
CA LYS A 143 10.28 -7.27 19.99
C LYS A 143 9.89 -7.18 21.48
N ALA A 144 9.27 -6.09 21.91
CA ALA A 144 8.87 -5.87 23.31
C ALA A 144 7.66 -6.73 23.75
N LEU A 145 6.77 -7.06 22.82
CA LEU A 145 5.60 -7.91 23.04
C LEU A 145 5.91 -9.40 22.85
N ALA A 146 7.05 -9.73 22.22
CA ALA A 146 7.51 -11.10 22.08
C ALA A 146 7.68 -11.74 23.46
N GLY A 147 7.18 -12.97 23.61
CA GLY A 147 7.25 -13.71 24.88
C GLY A 147 6.14 -13.40 25.89
N ARG A 148 5.14 -12.57 25.54
CA ARG A 148 3.94 -12.30 26.36
C ARG A 148 2.70 -13.02 25.80
N PRO A 149 2.33 -14.21 26.31
CA PRO A 149 1.22 -15.01 25.75
C PRO A 149 -0.13 -14.28 25.75
N GLU A 150 -0.36 -13.40 26.72
CA GLU A 150 -1.55 -12.56 26.86
C GLU A 150 -1.67 -11.51 25.76
N MET A 151 -0.55 -11.13 25.13
CA MET A 151 -0.50 -10.12 24.06
C MET A 151 -0.53 -10.72 22.65
N ARG A 152 -0.80 -12.02 22.50
CA ARG A 152 -0.80 -12.71 21.18
C ARG A 152 -1.70 -12.04 20.15
N GLY A 153 -2.88 -11.56 20.56
CA GLY A 153 -3.79 -10.83 19.65
C GLY A 153 -3.18 -9.53 19.15
N THR A 154 -2.63 -8.71 20.06
CA THR A 154 -1.93 -7.47 19.72
C THR A 154 -0.70 -7.73 18.85
N LEU A 155 0.08 -8.78 19.15
CA LEU A 155 1.24 -9.16 18.35
C LEU A 155 0.83 -9.52 16.92
N ALA A 156 -0.25 -10.29 16.74
CA ALA A 156 -0.77 -10.60 15.42
C ALA A 156 -1.20 -9.35 14.63
N LEU A 157 -1.80 -8.35 15.31
CA LEU A 157 -2.13 -7.06 14.68
C LEU A 157 -0.88 -6.28 14.26
N VAL A 158 0.17 -6.28 15.09
CA VAL A 158 1.45 -5.65 14.77
C VAL A 158 2.10 -6.31 13.56
N GLU A 159 2.12 -7.64 13.47
CA GLU A 159 2.66 -8.35 12.30
C GLU A 159 1.87 -8.03 11.03
N GLN A 160 0.53 -7.96 11.11
CA GLN A 160 -0.29 -7.55 9.97
C GLN A 160 0.01 -6.12 9.50
N ALA A 161 0.21 -5.19 10.44
CA ALA A 161 0.59 -3.82 10.11
C ALA A 161 1.98 -3.74 9.47
N LEU A 162 2.97 -4.47 10.02
CA LEU A 162 4.31 -4.57 9.44
C LEU A 162 4.28 -5.13 8.02
N ALA A 163 3.52 -6.22 7.78
CA ALA A 163 3.36 -6.81 6.46
C ALA A 163 2.74 -5.83 5.47
N LYS A 164 1.66 -5.14 5.87
CA LYS A 164 0.99 -4.14 5.03
C LYS A 164 1.94 -2.98 4.66
N LEU A 165 2.65 -2.42 5.65
CA LEU A 165 3.60 -1.33 5.43
C LEU A 165 4.78 -1.77 4.54
N ALA A 166 5.35 -2.95 4.79
CA ALA A 166 6.40 -3.51 3.96
C ALA A 166 5.93 -3.71 2.52
N ASP A 167 4.70 -4.20 2.35
CA ASP A 167 4.18 -4.53 1.03
C ASP A 167 3.84 -3.31 0.18
N GLU A 168 3.18 -2.32 0.80
CA GLU A 168 2.67 -1.12 0.13
C GLU A 168 3.69 0.01 0.09
N GLN A 169 4.53 0.15 1.12
CA GLN A 169 5.36 1.34 1.36
C GLN A 169 6.84 1.01 1.59
N GLY A 170 7.30 -0.22 1.30
CA GLY A 170 8.67 -0.65 1.58
C GLY A 170 9.77 0.29 1.07
N SER A 171 9.64 0.82 -0.15
CA SER A 171 10.62 1.79 -0.68
C SER A 171 10.59 3.12 0.08
N ALA A 172 9.39 3.61 0.46
CA ALA A 172 9.24 4.85 1.20
C ALA A 172 9.83 4.76 2.61
N ILE A 173 9.68 3.60 3.25
CA ILE A 173 10.27 3.28 4.55
C ILE A 173 11.79 3.33 4.49
N VAL A 174 12.41 2.64 3.53
CA VAL A 174 13.87 2.61 3.41
C VAL A 174 14.43 4.00 3.08
N LEU A 175 13.81 4.73 2.14
CA LEU A 175 14.26 6.08 1.77
C LEU A 175 14.10 7.08 2.93
N GLY A 176 12.99 7.01 3.67
CA GLY A 176 12.76 7.86 4.85
C GLY A 176 13.78 7.62 5.95
N ALA A 177 14.08 6.34 6.23
CA ALA A 177 15.12 5.97 7.20
C ALA A 177 16.49 6.49 6.77
N ARG A 178 16.86 6.25 5.51
CA ARG A 178 18.14 6.69 4.95
C ARG A 178 18.37 8.19 5.04
N ILE A 179 17.39 8.97 4.61
CA ILE A 179 17.55 10.43 4.53
C ILE A 179 17.36 11.14 5.88
N THR A 180 16.90 10.43 6.92
CA THR A 180 16.63 11.03 8.24
C THR A 180 17.84 11.75 8.83
N GLY A 181 19.03 11.14 8.84
CA GLY A 181 20.24 11.77 9.37
C GLY A 181 20.59 13.07 8.63
N PRO A 182 20.81 13.03 7.30
CA PRO A 182 21.05 14.23 6.51
C PRO A 182 19.95 15.30 6.62
N ALA A 183 18.68 14.90 6.67
CA ALA A 183 17.57 15.84 6.80
C ALA A 183 17.56 16.54 8.17
N GLN A 184 17.89 15.83 9.26
CA GLN A 184 18.04 16.44 10.58
C GLN A 184 19.23 17.41 10.64
N GLU A 185 20.36 17.05 10.03
CA GLU A 185 21.52 17.94 9.93
C GLU A 185 21.15 19.24 9.20
N ALA A 186 20.54 19.12 8.02
CA ALA A 186 20.13 20.28 7.24
C ALA A 186 19.04 21.12 7.93
N ALA A 187 18.11 20.49 8.65
CA ALA A 187 17.11 21.20 9.45
C ALA A 187 17.76 21.99 10.60
N ARG A 188 18.78 21.45 11.28
CA ARG A 188 19.55 22.17 12.31
C ARG A 188 20.30 23.38 11.74
N GLU A 189 20.72 23.30 10.47
CA GLU A 189 21.29 24.43 9.72
C GLU A 189 20.24 25.46 9.24
N GLY A 190 18.96 25.24 9.56
CA GLY A 190 17.87 26.15 9.23
C GLY A 190 17.38 26.05 7.80
N LEU A 191 17.60 24.93 7.11
CA LEU A 191 17.16 24.74 5.73
C LEU A 191 15.62 24.61 5.60
N GLY A 192 14.97 24.05 6.61
CA GLY A 192 13.54 23.78 6.62
C GLY A 192 13.19 22.69 7.63
N GLN A 193 11.94 22.23 7.59
CA GLN A 193 11.52 21.13 8.46
C GLN A 193 12.07 19.79 7.95
N VAL A 194 12.38 18.90 8.88
CA VAL A 194 12.91 17.56 8.58
C VAL A 194 11.97 16.81 7.63
N GLN A 195 10.66 16.90 7.85
CA GLN A 195 9.69 16.17 7.02
C GLN A 195 9.66 16.69 5.58
N ASP A 196 9.70 18.01 5.37
CA ASP A 196 9.73 18.58 4.02
C ASP A 196 10.96 18.11 3.24
N LEU A 197 12.12 18.00 3.91
CA LEU A 197 13.37 17.51 3.33
C LEU A 197 13.30 16.01 2.98
N ARG A 198 12.74 15.19 3.88
CA ARG A 198 12.50 13.76 3.63
C ARG A 198 11.59 13.55 2.44
N ASP A 199 10.47 14.27 2.41
CA ASP A 199 9.46 14.14 1.37
C ASP A 199 10.02 14.61 0.01
N LEU A 200 10.72 15.75 -0.04
CA LEU A 200 11.35 16.22 -1.28
C LEU A 200 12.31 15.18 -1.86
N TYR A 201 13.16 14.60 -1.01
CA TYR A 201 14.09 13.55 -1.43
C TYR A 201 13.36 12.29 -1.90
N ARG A 202 12.38 11.81 -1.13
CA ARG A 202 11.58 10.63 -1.46
C ARG A 202 10.82 10.80 -2.78
N ASP A 203 10.17 11.93 -2.97
CA ASP A 203 9.44 12.27 -4.20
C ASP A 203 10.40 12.27 -5.40
N ALA A 204 11.59 12.85 -5.23
CA ALA A 204 12.59 12.89 -6.29
C ALA A 204 13.19 11.52 -6.64
N VAL A 205 13.33 10.60 -5.67
CA VAL A 205 13.86 9.26 -5.95
C VAL A 205 12.79 8.32 -6.51
N GLN A 206 11.54 8.42 -6.04
CA GLN A 206 10.47 7.48 -6.42
C GLN A 206 9.68 7.90 -7.66
N ASP A 207 9.24 9.16 -7.74
CA ASP A 207 8.33 9.67 -8.79
C ASP A 207 8.86 10.98 -9.37
N TYR A 208 10.12 10.99 -9.82
CA TYR A 208 10.68 12.20 -10.44
C TYR A 208 9.95 12.56 -11.73
N ARG A 209 9.31 13.73 -11.73
CA ARG A 209 8.56 14.21 -12.90
C ARG A 209 9.42 15.03 -13.85
N ALA A 210 9.81 16.23 -13.41
CA ALA A 210 10.52 17.19 -14.24
C ALA A 210 11.18 18.31 -13.41
N LEU A 211 12.17 18.97 -14.02
CA LEU A 211 12.86 20.15 -13.51
C LEU A 211 11.90 21.25 -13.02
N SER A 212 10.88 21.58 -13.81
CA SER A 212 9.91 22.64 -13.49
C SER A 212 9.04 22.31 -12.29
N THR A 213 8.69 21.03 -12.10
CA THR A 213 7.97 20.55 -10.93
C THR A 213 8.87 20.63 -9.70
N ALA A 214 10.10 20.15 -9.79
CA ALA A 214 11.06 20.25 -8.69
C ALA A 214 11.31 21.70 -8.25
N TRP A 215 11.45 22.64 -9.18
CA TRP A 215 11.57 24.07 -8.86
C TRP A 215 10.37 24.60 -8.06
N ARG A 216 9.15 24.25 -8.49
CA ARG A 216 7.90 24.66 -7.84
C ARG A 216 7.77 24.05 -6.44
N ASP A 217 8.08 22.77 -6.31
CA ASP A 217 7.98 22.05 -5.04
C ASP A 217 8.97 22.62 -4.02
N ILE A 218 10.20 22.94 -4.43
CA ILE A 218 11.19 23.59 -3.57
C ILE A 218 10.68 24.96 -3.11
N HIS A 219 10.17 25.79 -4.03
CA HIS A 219 9.63 27.10 -3.65
C HIS A 219 8.43 27.00 -2.72
N SER A 220 7.53 26.05 -2.96
CA SER A 220 6.32 25.86 -2.16
C SER A 220 6.61 25.40 -0.73
N ARG A 221 7.63 24.56 -0.54
CA ARG A 221 7.96 23.97 0.77
C ARG A 221 8.94 24.80 1.58
N PHE A 222 9.93 25.39 0.92
CA PHE A 222 11.06 26.05 1.59
C PHE A 222 11.09 27.57 1.39
N GLY A 223 10.19 28.12 0.57
CA GLY A 223 10.08 29.54 0.31
C GLY A 223 11.15 30.09 -0.65
N ASN A 224 11.07 31.40 -0.87
CA ASN A 224 11.94 32.11 -1.81
C ASN A 224 13.35 32.23 -1.23
N GLY A 225 14.38 31.84 -1.99
CA GLY A 225 15.78 31.94 -1.61
C GLY A 225 16.41 30.66 -1.02
N ALA A 226 15.61 29.62 -0.76
CA ALA A 226 16.13 28.33 -0.28
C ALA A 226 16.73 27.44 -1.40
N LEU A 227 16.52 27.80 -2.67
CA LEU A 227 16.82 26.95 -3.83
C LEU A 227 18.27 26.46 -3.86
N GLU A 228 19.26 27.33 -3.60
CA GLU A 228 20.66 26.92 -3.60
C GLU A 228 20.97 25.90 -2.50
N LYS A 229 20.52 26.16 -1.27
CA LYS A 229 20.78 25.26 -0.15
C LYS A 229 20.05 23.92 -0.31
N VAL A 230 18.80 23.95 -0.78
CA VAL A 230 17.99 22.75 -0.99
C VAL A 230 18.56 21.89 -2.13
N THR A 231 18.95 22.50 -3.25
CA THR A 231 19.63 21.76 -4.33
C THR A 231 20.96 21.17 -3.86
N GLY A 232 21.73 21.91 -3.04
CA GLY A 232 22.95 21.39 -2.41
C GLY A 232 22.71 20.17 -1.52
N PHE A 233 21.68 20.21 -0.67
CA PHE A 233 21.24 19.07 0.15
C PHE A 233 20.88 17.86 -0.72
N MET A 234 20.03 18.06 -1.73
CA MET A 234 19.60 17.00 -2.64
C MET A 234 20.78 16.37 -3.37
N MET A 235 21.69 17.20 -3.88
CA MET A 235 22.89 16.72 -4.58
C MET A 235 23.79 15.89 -3.67
N LYS A 236 24.05 16.33 -2.42
CA LYS A 236 24.83 15.57 -1.44
C LYS A 236 24.19 14.20 -1.16
N ALA A 237 22.87 14.16 -1.00
CA ALA A 237 22.15 12.91 -0.74
C ALA A 237 22.20 11.94 -1.92
N LEU A 238 21.91 12.43 -3.13
CA LEU A 238 21.89 11.64 -4.38
C LEU A 238 23.28 11.14 -4.77
N SER A 239 24.33 11.94 -4.57
CA SER A 239 25.72 11.48 -4.76
C SER A 239 26.03 10.30 -3.85
N ALA A 240 25.65 10.36 -2.58
CA ALA A 240 25.84 9.24 -1.67
C ALA A 240 25.04 7.98 -2.08
N ASP A 241 23.91 8.12 -2.80
CA ASP A 241 23.18 6.97 -3.34
C ASP A 241 23.92 6.33 -4.51
N LEU A 242 24.35 7.17 -5.47
CA LEU A 242 25.10 6.76 -6.65
C LEU A 242 26.41 6.04 -6.26
N ASP A 243 27.15 6.59 -5.29
CA ASP A 243 28.40 6.00 -4.80
C ASP A 243 28.18 4.64 -4.14
N SER A 244 27.05 4.47 -3.44
CA SER A 244 26.74 3.23 -2.73
C SER A 244 26.24 2.09 -3.62
N GLN A 245 25.95 2.37 -4.90
CA GLN A 245 25.51 1.39 -5.91
C GLN A 245 24.40 0.44 -5.42
N GLN A 246 23.39 0.98 -4.75
CA GLN A 246 22.28 0.18 -4.23
C GLN A 246 21.53 -0.50 -5.37
N ARG A 247 21.39 -1.84 -5.28
CA ARG A 247 20.77 -2.67 -6.33
C ARG A 247 19.30 -2.33 -6.62
N TRP A 248 18.62 -1.66 -5.69
CA TRP A 248 17.20 -1.33 -5.77
C TRP A 248 16.91 0.13 -6.18
N LEU A 249 17.95 0.94 -6.38
CA LEU A 249 17.83 2.29 -6.95
C LEU A 249 18.23 2.28 -8.42
N ASP A 250 17.51 3.04 -9.24
CA ASP A 250 17.81 3.19 -10.66
C ASP A 250 18.85 4.32 -10.84
N PRO A 251 20.13 4.00 -11.16
CA PRO A 251 21.19 4.99 -11.25
C PRO A 251 20.92 6.03 -12.34
N VAL A 252 20.26 5.64 -13.44
CA VAL A 252 19.94 6.56 -14.54
C VAL A 252 18.93 7.61 -14.09
N LYS A 253 17.95 7.22 -13.27
CA LYS A 253 17.00 8.17 -12.68
C LYS A 253 17.70 9.12 -11.71
N LEU A 254 18.55 8.59 -10.83
CA LEU A 254 19.29 9.40 -9.86
C LEU A 254 20.20 10.42 -10.55
N GLU A 255 20.94 10.01 -11.59
CA GLU A 255 21.78 10.90 -12.40
C GLU A 255 20.96 12.00 -13.09
N ARG A 256 19.75 11.66 -13.58
CA ARG A 256 18.84 12.65 -14.15
C ARG A 256 18.40 13.68 -13.11
N VAL A 257 18.00 13.24 -11.92
CA VAL A 257 17.62 14.16 -10.83
C VAL A 257 18.82 15.03 -10.44
N MET A 258 20.00 14.45 -10.31
CA MET A 258 21.25 15.15 -10.02
C MET A 258 21.56 16.23 -11.06
N SER A 259 21.45 15.91 -12.34
CA SER A 259 21.62 16.86 -13.45
C SER A 259 20.62 18.01 -13.38
N ASP A 260 19.36 17.72 -13.06
CA ASP A 260 18.32 18.74 -12.95
C ASP A 260 18.53 19.62 -11.69
N MET A 261 19.01 19.06 -10.57
CA MET A 261 19.41 19.86 -9.39
C MET A 261 20.57 20.82 -9.72
N HIS A 262 21.56 20.37 -10.50
CA HIS A 262 22.61 21.25 -11.01
C HIS A 262 22.05 22.40 -11.86
N LYS A 263 21.10 22.11 -12.78
CA LYS A 263 20.44 23.14 -13.60
C LYS A 263 19.67 24.14 -12.74
N LEU A 264 18.93 23.69 -11.72
CA LEU A 264 18.23 24.60 -10.80
C LEU A 264 19.19 25.54 -10.09
N ARG A 265 20.36 25.05 -9.66
CA ARG A 265 21.37 25.87 -9.03
C ARG A 265 21.93 26.93 -9.99
N LEU A 266 22.16 26.58 -11.26
CA LEU A 266 22.57 27.54 -12.30
C LEU A 266 21.47 28.57 -12.59
N LEU A 267 20.20 28.16 -12.64
CA LEU A 267 19.09 29.11 -12.81
C LEU A 267 19.00 30.09 -11.64
N ASN A 268 19.31 29.64 -10.42
CA ASN A 268 19.33 30.51 -9.25
C ASN A 268 20.35 31.65 -9.38
N THR A 269 21.51 31.44 -10.03
CA THR A 269 22.51 32.50 -10.22
C THR A 269 22.08 33.52 -11.27
N LEU A 270 21.15 33.16 -12.15
CA LEU A 270 20.55 34.05 -13.15
C LEU A 270 19.29 34.77 -12.65
N SER A 271 18.80 34.45 -11.44
CA SER A 271 17.55 34.98 -10.89
C SER A 271 17.50 36.51 -10.89
N ALA A 272 18.56 37.17 -10.42
CA ALA A 272 18.64 38.63 -10.39
C ALA A 272 18.51 39.28 -11.79
N GLN A 273 19.08 38.66 -12.82
CA GLN A 273 19.00 39.15 -14.20
C GLN A 273 17.59 38.95 -14.79
N VAL A 274 16.94 37.84 -14.45
CA VAL A 274 15.56 37.55 -14.85
C VAL A 274 14.59 38.50 -14.15
N ASP A 275 14.79 38.78 -12.86
CA ASP A 275 13.97 39.71 -12.09
C ASP A 275 14.11 41.14 -12.63
N GLU A 276 15.33 41.58 -12.96
CA GLU A 276 15.58 42.88 -13.57
C GLU A 276 14.88 42.99 -14.94
N LEU A 277 15.02 41.97 -15.79
CA LEU A 277 14.34 41.94 -17.08
C LEU A 277 12.81 41.96 -16.91
N TRP A 278 12.27 41.17 -15.99
CA TRP A 278 10.84 41.12 -15.73
C TRP A 278 10.30 42.45 -15.22
N LEU A 279 11.02 43.13 -14.31
CA LEU A 279 10.64 44.45 -13.83
C LEU A 279 10.61 45.45 -14.98
N ARG A 280 11.64 45.48 -15.83
CA ARG A 280 11.69 46.34 -17.02
C ARG A 280 10.56 46.06 -18.01
N VAL A 281 10.19 44.80 -18.22
CA VAL A 281 9.06 44.43 -19.11
C VAL A 281 7.72 44.84 -18.49
N LYS A 282 7.52 44.61 -17.19
CA LYS A 282 6.30 45.00 -16.47
C LYS A 282 6.12 46.51 -16.42
N GLU A 283 7.19 47.26 -16.15
CA GLU A 283 7.19 48.72 -16.14
C GLU A 283 7.10 49.30 -17.55
N GLY A 284 7.78 48.69 -18.54
CA GLY A 284 7.70 49.06 -19.95
C GLY A 284 6.32 48.82 -20.55
N ALA A 285 5.61 47.77 -20.14
CA ALA A 285 4.22 47.52 -20.50
C ALA A 285 3.26 48.59 -19.94
N ALA A 286 3.57 49.18 -18.77
CA ALA A 286 2.81 50.30 -18.21
C ALA A 286 3.04 51.63 -18.97
N HIS A 287 4.13 51.75 -19.73
CA HIS A 287 4.51 52.95 -20.48
C HIS A 287 4.43 52.78 -22.01
N GLY A 288 3.76 51.72 -22.50
CA GLY A 288 3.52 51.54 -23.94
C GLY A 288 4.75 51.14 -24.77
N ILE A 289 5.82 50.64 -24.14
CA ILE A 289 6.98 50.12 -24.87
C ILE A 289 6.67 48.69 -25.31
N ARG A 290 6.46 48.49 -26.61
CA ARG A 290 6.33 47.16 -27.23
C ARG A 290 7.65 46.40 -27.08
N ALA A 291 7.57 45.18 -26.55
CA ALA A 291 8.67 44.22 -26.64
C ALA A 291 8.96 43.94 -28.12
N PHE A 292 10.24 44.00 -28.50
CA PHE A 292 10.73 43.63 -29.82
C PHE A 292 10.58 42.12 -30.07
#